data_AF-X1E7L6-F1
#
_entry.id   AF-X1E7L6-F1
#
_cell.length_a   1.000
_cell.length_b   1.000
_cell.length_c   1.000
_cell.angle_alpha   90.00
_cell.angle_beta   90.00
_cell.angle_gamma   90.00
#
_symmetry.space_group_name_H-M   'P 1'
#
loop_
_entity.id
_entity.type
_entity.pdbx_description
1 polymer ?
#
loop_
_entity_poly.entity_id
_entity_poly.type
_entity_poly.pdbx_seq_one_letter_code
_entity_poly.pdbx_strand_id
1 'polypeptide(L)' 'MALKRPDFIPSADWTVVVRYCENFNITPYLIAAIGWHETHWGKLGAGRYGWILGYGYFPGSTVKEKYRGLENQLKGA' A
#
# COMPACT_ATOMS: atom_id res chain seq x y z
N MET A 1 8.40 12.78 17.49
CA MET A 1 7.65 13.65 16.56
C MET A 1 6.54 12.82 15.92
N ALA A 2 5.33 13.35 15.81
CA ALA A 2 4.28 12.68 15.05
C ALA A 2 4.66 12.67 13.56
N LEU A 3 4.54 11.52 12.90
CA LEU A 3 4.80 11.42 11.46
C LEU A 3 3.75 12.21 10.68
N LYS A 4 4.18 13.09 9.77
CA LYS A 4 3.26 13.85 8.92
C LYS A 4 2.71 12.95 7.83
N ARG A 5 1.39 12.79 7.78
CA ARG A 5 0.71 12.07 6.69
C ARG A 5 0.89 12.81 5.35
N PRO A 6 1.26 12.12 4.26
CA PRO A 6 1.18 12.68 2.91
C PRO A 6 -0.27 12.95 2.48
N ASP A 7 -0.53 14.11 1.86
CA ASP A 7 -1.90 14.57 1.57
C ASP A 7 -2.69 13.63 0.63
N PHE A 8 -1.99 12.88 -0.22
CA PHE A 8 -2.60 11.94 -1.16
C PHE A 8 -3.06 10.61 -0.55
N ILE A 9 -2.68 10.32 0.70
CA ILE A 9 -3.00 9.07 1.40
C ILE A 9 -4.19 9.33 2.34
N PRO A 10 -5.30 8.59 2.25
CA PRO A 10 -6.38 8.68 3.24
C PRO A 10 -5.87 8.44 4.67
N SER A 11 -6.44 9.14 5.66
CA SER A 11 -5.99 9.02 7.06
C SER A 11 -6.05 7.57 7.58
N ALA A 12 -7.08 6.82 7.22
CA ALA A 12 -7.23 5.41 7.60
C ALA A 12 -6.06 4.55 7.08
N ASP A 13 -5.72 4.70 5.80
CA ASP A 13 -4.61 3.99 5.17
C ASP A 13 -3.27 4.34 5.82
N TRP A 14 -3.04 5.63 6.12
CA TRP A 14 -1.81 6.08 6.77
C TRP A 14 -1.64 5.46 8.16
N THR A 15 -2.71 5.39 8.95
CA THR A 15 -2.69 4.72 10.25
C THR A 15 -2.30 3.25 10.13
N VAL A 16 -2.82 2.54 9.12
CA VAL A 16 -2.47 1.14 8.85
C VAL A 16 -0.98 1.01 8.47
N VAL A 17 -0.49 1.87 7.58
CA VAL A 17 0.91 1.87 7.14
C VAL A 17 1.86 2.14 8.31
N VAL A 18 1.59 3.17 9.11
CA VAL A 18 2.43 3.51 10.27
C VAL A 18 2.50 2.33 11.24
N ARG A 19 1.34 1.78 11.63
CA ARG A 19 1.28 0.63 12.55
C ARG A 19 2.02 -0.60 12.01
N TYR A 20 1.93 -0.86 10.71
CA TYR A 20 2.65 -1.96 10.09
C TYR A 20 4.16 -1.73 10.15
N CYS A 21 4.61 -0.58 9.68
CA CYS A 21 6.03 -0.21 9.60
C CYS A 21 6.72 -0.13 10.96
N GLU A 22 6.02 0.28 12.02
CA GLU A 22 6.52 0.25 13.40
C GLU A 22 6.93 -1.16 13.83
N ASN A 23 6.17 -2.20 13.45
CA ASN A 23 6.47 -3.59 13.82
C ASN A 23 7.75 -4.12 13.15
N PHE A 24 8.14 -3.54 12.02
CA PHE A 24 9.25 -4.03 11.19
C PHE A 24 10.44 -3.06 11.14
N ASN A 25 10.42 -1.97 11.91
CA ASN A 25 11.43 -0.91 11.88
C ASN A 25 11.68 -0.35 10.46
N ILE A 26 10.61 -0.23 9.67
CA ILE A 26 10.63 0.37 8.32
C ILE A 26 10.09 1.79 8.42
N THR A 27 10.57 2.69 7.57
CA THR A 27 9.97 4.03 7.47
C THR A 27 8.63 4.00 6.71
N PRO A 28 7.52 4.50 7.28
CA PRO A 28 6.22 4.58 6.59
C PRO A 28 6.25 5.34 5.26
N TYR A 29 7.21 6.26 5.11
CA TYR A 29 7.38 7.03 3.88
C TYR A 29 7.87 6.18 2.70
N LEU A 30 8.52 5.04 2.94
CA LEU A 30 8.90 4.11 1.88
C LEU A 30 7.65 3.50 1.24
N ILE A 31 6.70 3.05 2.05
CA ILE A 31 5.42 2.53 1.56
C ILE A 31 4.62 3.62 0.84
N ALA A 32 4.62 4.84 1.38
CA ALA A 32 4.00 6.00 0.71
C ALA A 32 4.58 6.23 -0.69
N ALA A 33 5.92 6.17 -0.82
CA ALA A 33 6.61 6.33 -2.09
C ALA A 33 6.26 5.20 -3.08
N ILE A 34 6.22 3.94 -2.62
CA ILE A 34 5.82 2.79 -3.44
C ILE A 34 4.39 2.98 -3.95
N GLY A 35 3.42 3.23 -3.05
CA GLY A 35 2.02 3.37 -3.46
C GLY A 35 1.80 4.56 -4.40
N TRP A 36 2.54 5.66 -4.21
CA TRP A 36 2.52 6.79 -5.15
C TRP A 36 3.05 6.39 -6.53
N HIS A 37 4.23 5.77 -6.58
CA HIS A 37 4.91 5.43 -7.83
C HIS A 37 4.16 4.36 -8.63
N GLU A 38 3.71 3.29 -7.97
CA GLU A 38 3.09 2.13 -8.61
C GLU A 38 1.70 2.44 -9.16
N THR A 39 0.85 3.12 -8.36
CA THR A 39 -0.57 3.27 -8.72
C THR A 39 -1.18 4.63 -8.42
N HIS A 40 -0.37 5.62 -8.01
CA HIS A 40 -0.87 6.89 -7.45
C HIS A 40 -1.90 6.65 -6.33
N TRP A 41 -1.57 5.75 -5.42
CA TRP A 41 -2.42 5.36 -4.28
C TRP A 41 -3.82 4.89 -4.70
N GLY A 42 -3.89 3.96 -5.65
CA GLY A 42 -5.15 3.37 -6.11
C GLY A 42 -5.83 4.11 -7.28
N LYS A 43 -5.23 5.19 -7.80
CA LYS A 43 -5.83 6.00 -8.89
C LYS A 43 -5.52 5.47 -10.29
N LEU A 44 -4.51 4.63 -10.46
CA LEU A 44 -4.05 4.10 -11.76
C LEU A 44 -4.01 2.57 -11.77
N GLY A 45 -4.06 2.00 -12.98
CA GLY A 45 -3.81 0.58 -13.24
C GLY A 45 -4.60 -0.37 -12.34
N ALA A 46 -3.91 -1.40 -11.83
CA ALA A 46 -4.46 -2.38 -10.88
C ALA A 46 -4.90 -1.76 -9.54
N GLY A 47 -4.34 -0.60 -9.19
CA GLY A 47 -4.72 0.15 -7.98
C GLY A 47 -6.20 0.47 -7.90
N ARG A 48 -6.85 0.76 -9.05
CA ARG A 48 -8.29 1.04 -9.14
C ARG A 48 -9.17 -0.14 -8.71
N TYR A 49 -8.60 -1.34 -8.65
CA TYR A 49 -9.29 -2.58 -8.33
C TYR A 49 -8.88 -3.17 -6.97
N GLY A 50 -8.09 -2.41 -6.18
CA GLY A 50 -7.71 -2.77 -4.81
C GLY A 50 -6.24 -3.13 -4.61
N TRP A 51 -5.40 -3.17 -5.66
CA TRP A 51 -3.95 -3.36 -5.54
C TRP A 51 -3.23 -2.01 -5.38
N ILE A 52 -3.55 -1.30 -4.29
CA ILE A 52 -3.07 0.06 -3.98
C ILE A 52 -1.54 0.22 -4.06
N LEU A 53 -0.77 -0.82 -3.73
CA LEU A 53 0.69 -0.80 -3.79
C LEU A 53 1.24 -1.51 -5.03
N GLY A 54 0.39 -2.02 -5.93
CA GLY A 54 0.78 -2.87 -7.06
C GLY A 54 1.28 -4.28 -6.65
N TYR A 55 1.55 -4.49 -5.36
CA TYR A 55 2.12 -5.71 -4.83
C TYR A 55 1.21 -6.92 -5.06
N GLY A 56 1.80 -8.02 -5.55
CA GLY A 56 1.09 -9.27 -5.78
C GLY A 56 0.13 -9.25 -6.96
N TYR A 57 0.13 -8.20 -7.80
CA TYR A 57 -0.65 -8.16 -9.02
C TYR A 57 0.14 -8.74 -10.20
N PHE A 58 -0.35 -9.86 -10.73
CA PHE A 58 0.19 -10.50 -11.94
C PHE A 58 -0.98 -10.81 -12.89
N PRO A 59 -1.01 -10.26 -14.11
CA PRO A 59 -2.03 -10.57 -15.11
C PRO A 59 -2.15 -12.08 -15.34
N GLY A 60 -3.37 -12.58 -15.51
CA GLY A 60 -3.64 -14.00 -15.80
C GLY A 60 -3.54 -14.98 -14.61
N SER A 61 -3.00 -14.57 -13.47
CA SER A 61 -2.87 -15.46 -12.30
C SER A 61 -4.06 -15.33 -11.33
N THR A 62 -4.49 -16.43 -10.72
CA THR A 62 -5.58 -16.45 -9.71
C THR A 62 -5.07 -16.18 -8.30
N VAL A 63 -3.78 -16.36 -8.03
CA VAL A 63 -3.22 -16.18 -6.68
C VAL A 63 -3.11 -14.72 -6.26
N LYS A 64 -3.30 -13.77 -7.20
CA LYS A 64 -3.25 -12.31 -6.93
C LYS A 64 -4.36 -11.83 -6.00
N GLU A 65 -5.48 -12.55 -5.96
CA GLU A 65 -6.68 -12.10 -5.24
C GLU A 65 -6.45 -12.07 -3.73
N LYS A 66 -5.60 -12.94 -3.19
CA LYS A 66 -5.22 -12.92 -1.76
C LYS A 66 -4.46 -11.65 -1.36
N TYR A 67 -3.84 -10.96 -2.33
CA TYR A 67 -3.12 -9.72 -2.11
C TYR A 67 -4.00 -8.49 -2.37
N ARG A 68 -5.28 -8.63 -2.72
CA ARG A 68 -6.14 -7.46 -2.92
C ARG A 68 -6.39 -6.75 -1.58
N GLY A 69 -6.25 -5.41 -1.56
CA GLY A 69 -6.42 -4.57 -0.37
C GLY A 69 -5.09 -4.15 0.28
N LEU A 70 -5.06 -3.00 0.95
CA LEU A 70 -3.83 -2.43 1.51
C LEU A 70 -3.18 -3.36 2.54
N GLU A 71 -3.94 -3.83 3.52
CA GLU A 71 -3.40 -4.72 4.58
C GLU A 71 -2.81 -6.01 4.03
N ASN A 72 -3.44 -6.61 3.03
CA ASN A 72 -2.97 -7.86 2.42
C ASN A 72 -1.68 -7.66 1.63
N GLN A 73 -1.52 -6.50 0.98
CA GLN A 73 -0.27 -6.13 0.30
C GLN A 73 0.85 -5.87 1.29
N LEU A 74 0.56 -5.21 2.41
CA LEU A 74 1.54 -4.98 3.47
C LEU A 74 2.01 -6.32 4.06
N LYS A 75 1.08 -7.18 4.49
CA LYS A 75 1.40 -8.50 5.08
C LYS A 75 2.08 -9.47 4.12
N GLY A 76 1.88 -9.30 2.81
CA GLY A 76 2.47 -10.15 1.79
C GLY A 76 3.91 -9.78 1.47
N ALA A 77 4.25 -8.49 1.56
CA ALA A 77 5.54 -7.91 1.19
C ALA A 77 6.70 -8.32 2.11
#